data_AF-B3RL13-F1
#
_entry.id   AF-B3RL13-F1
#
_cell.length_a   1.000
_cell.length_b   1.000
_cell.length_c   1.000
_cell.angle_alpha   90.00
_cell.angle_beta   90.00
_cell.angle_gamma   90.00
#
_symmetry.space_group_name_H-M   'P 1'
#
loop_
_entity.id
_entity.type
_entity.pdbx_description
1 polymer ?
#
loop_
_entity_poly.entity_id
_entity_poly.type
_entity_poly.pdbx_seq_one_letter_code
_entity_poly.pdbx_strand_id
1 'polypeptide(L)'
;MATNPENELRQVAQPLLSPSISYAYTNLCVTIIKRLYPDELEWSKSIIDQLSDHLKLTKPVHDAMVMALQEDTTEEAEETLLTLLREDIKPTEKLILLPQDLVTLGLHLGYDARTRVLIKELASTLSIPWFLMESFESNIVQMISGYCESE
;
A
#
# COMPACT_ATOMS: atom_id res chain seq x y z
N MET A 1 10.50 14.37 38.89
CA MET A 1 11.07 13.49 37.84
C MET A 1 10.63 14.07 36.51
N ALA A 2 11.51 14.83 35.86
CA ALA A 2 11.20 15.46 34.58
C ALA A 2 11.22 14.38 33.50
N THR A 3 10.10 14.20 32.80
CA THR A 3 10.00 13.35 31.61
C THR A 3 10.85 13.99 30.51
N ASN A 4 11.83 13.23 30.00
CA ASN A 4 12.73 13.69 28.95
C ASN A 4 11.93 13.85 27.63
N PRO A 5 11.81 15.06 27.05
CA PRO A 5 11.03 15.29 25.82
C PRO A 5 11.56 14.52 24.60
N GLU A 6 12.81 14.03 24.65
CA GLU A 6 13.37 13.15 23.63
C GLU A 6 12.70 11.76 23.60
N ASN A 7 12.13 11.31 24.73
CA ASN A 7 11.46 10.02 24.83
C ASN A 7 10.04 10.08 24.27
N GLU A 8 9.42 11.27 24.25
CA GLU A 8 8.12 11.50 23.62
C GLU A 8 8.27 11.59 22.09
N LEU A 9 9.32 12.25 21.59
CA LEU A 9 9.62 12.30 20.14
C LEU A 9 9.94 10.92 19.53
N ARG A 10 10.52 10.00 20.29
CA ARG A 10 10.77 8.61 19.83
C ARG A 10 9.52 7.73 19.79
N GLN A 11 8.44 8.11 20.49
CA GLN A 11 7.14 7.39 20.38
C GLN A 11 6.34 7.78 19.14
N VAL A 12 6.73 8.85 18.43
CA VAL A 12 5.97 9.42 17.29
C VAL A 12 6.31 8.77 15.95
N ALA A 13 7.29 7.87 15.89
CA ALA A 13 7.64 7.13 14.68
C ALA A 13 7.08 5.69 14.67
N GLN A 14 5.88 5.47 15.22
CA GLN A 14 5.18 4.23 14.89
C GLN A 14 4.88 4.24 13.39
N PRO A 15 5.21 3.18 12.65
CA PRO A 15 4.72 3.05 11.28
C PRO A 15 3.19 3.24 11.30
N LEU A 16 2.66 3.95 10.30
CA LEU A 16 1.23 4.28 10.20
C LEU A 16 0.33 3.03 10.29
N LEU A 17 0.92 1.85 10.00
CA LEU A 17 0.30 0.53 9.99
C LEU A 17 1.02 -0.40 10.99
N SER A 18 0.26 -1.30 11.62
CA SER A 18 0.82 -2.37 12.44
C SER A 18 1.61 -3.36 11.56
N PRO A 19 2.57 -4.12 12.12
CA PRO A 19 3.30 -5.14 11.35
C PRO A 19 2.37 -6.15 10.65
N SER A 20 1.26 -6.52 11.30
CA SER A 20 0.23 -7.41 10.74
C SER A 20 -0.47 -6.79 9.54
N ILE A 21 -0.84 -5.51 9.63
CA ILE A 21 -1.46 -4.79 8.52
C ILE A 21 -0.47 -4.63 7.37
N SER A 22 0.76 -4.21 7.63
CA SER A 22 1.79 -4.05 6.60
C SER A 22 2.07 -5.38 5.88
N TYR A 23 2.12 -6.49 6.61
CA TYR A 23 2.23 -7.83 6.04
C TYR A 23 1.05 -8.15 5.13
N ALA A 24 -0.19 -8.02 5.62
CA ALA A 24 -1.35 -8.40 4.83
C ALA A 24 -1.60 -7.50 3.63
N TYR A 25 -1.37 -6.20 3.78
CA TYR A 25 -1.44 -5.24 2.68
C TYR A 25 -0.42 -5.56 1.59
N THR A 26 0.85 -5.81 1.96
CA THR A 26 1.88 -6.14 0.97
C THR A 26 1.59 -7.47 0.28
N ASN A 27 1.16 -8.49 1.03
CA ASN A 27 0.84 -9.80 0.47
C ASN A 27 -0.39 -9.76 -0.46
N LEU A 28 -1.37 -8.92 -0.12
CA LEU A 28 -2.51 -8.65 -1.00
C LEU A 28 -2.07 -7.97 -2.30
N CYS A 29 -1.15 -7.00 -2.22
CA CYS A 29 -0.55 -6.39 -3.41
C CYS A 29 0.20 -7.42 -4.26
N VAL A 30 1.01 -8.30 -3.66
CA VAL A 30 1.70 -9.41 -4.37
C VAL A 30 0.69 -10.27 -5.13
N THR A 31 -0.40 -10.67 -4.45
CA THR A 31 -1.47 -11.51 -5.02
C THR A 31 -2.10 -10.84 -6.24
N ILE A 32 -2.44 -9.55 -6.11
CA ILE A 32 -3.05 -8.77 -7.20
C ILE A 32 -2.07 -8.56 -8.35
N ILE A 33 -0.80 -8.21 -8.07
CA ILE A 33 0.24 -8.00 -9.07
C ILE A 33 0.45 -9.27 -9.90
N LYS A 34 0.58 -10.42 -9.24
CA LYS A 34 0.73 -11.71 -9.92
C LYS A 34 -0.46 -12.01 -10.84
N ARG A 35 -1.68 -11.69 -10.41
CA ARG A 35 -2.90 -11.86 -11.22
C ARG A 35 -2.94 -10.93 -12.44
N LEU A 36 -2.49 -9.69 -12.31
CA LEU A 36 -2.56 -8.68 -13.38
C LEU A 36 -1.40 -8.73 -14.36
N TYR A 37 -0.20 -9.03 -13.86
CA TYR A 37 1.05 -8.90 -14.59
C TYR A 37 1.97 -10.12 -14.42
N PRO A 38 1.51 -11.33 -14.77
CA PRO A 38 2.29 -12.57 -14.56
C PRO A 38 3.64 -12.56 -15.29
N ASP A 39 3.74 -11.84 -16.41
CA ASP A 39 4.95 -11.80 -17.25
C ASP A 39 5.91 -10.65 -16.90
N GLU A 40 5.50 -9.69 -16.06
CA GLU A 40 6.27 -8.48 -15.73
C GLU A 40 6.98 -8.62 -14.37
N LEU A 41 7.80 -9.67 -14.23
CA LEU A 41 8.43 -9.99 -12.95
C LEU A 41 9.35 -8.86 -12.45
N GLU A 42 10.07 -8.19 -13.34
CA GLU A 42 11.00 -7.12 -12.96
C GLU A 42 10.26 -5.87 -12.44
N TRP A 43 9.14 -5.52 -13.06
CA TRP A 43 8.28 -4.45 -12.53
C TRP A 43 7.63 -4.87 -11.21
N SER A 44 7.16 -6.11 -11.13
CA SER A 44 6.52 -6.67 -9.94
C SER A 44 7.46 -6.68 -8.74
N LYS A 45 8.73 -7.09 -8.92
CA LYS A 45 9.74 -6.98 -7.87
C LYS A 45 9.99 -5.53 -7.50
N SER A 46 10.17 -4.65 -8.49
CA SER A 46 10.46 -3.24 -8.23
C SER A 46 9.38 -2.58 -7.37
N ILE A 47 8.09 -2.81 -7.65
CA ILE A 47 7.02 -2.23 -6.83
C ILE A 47 6.95 -2.86 -5.42
N ILE A 48 7.26 -4.15 -5.27
CA ILE A 48 7.32 -4.81 -3.97
C ILE A 48 8.52 -4.33 -3.14
N ASP A 49 9.68 -4.13 -3.75
CA ASP A 49 10.86 -3.55 -3.10
C ASP A 49 10.52 -2.15 -2.56
N GLN A 50 9.92 -1.32 -3.42
CA GLN A 50 9.50 0.04 -3.08
C GLN A 50 8.45 0.09 -1.96
N LEU A 51 7.44 -0.78 -2.04
CA LEU A 51 6.41 -0.89 -1.01
C LEU A 51 6.98 -1.40 0.31
N SER A 52 7.92 -2.36 0.25
CA SER A 52 8.59 -2.91 1.43
C SER A 52 9.45 -1.86 2.13
N ASP A 53 10.18 -1.04 1.38
CA ASP A 53 10.96 0.07 1.91
C ASP A 53 10.06 1.14 2.54
N HIS A 54 8.96 1.49 1.87
CA HIS A 54 7.97 2.45 2.36
C HIS A 54 7.33 2.01 3.68
N LEU A 55 6.93 0.75 3.77
CA LEU A 55 6.33 0.14 4.96
C LEU A 55 7.36 -0.29 6.01
N LYS A 56 8.66 -0.15 5.73
CA LYS A 56 9.77 -0.58 6.57
C LYS A 56 9.67 -2.06 6.98
N LEU A 57 9.33 -2.91 6.01
CA LEU A 57 9.25 -4.34 6.23
C LEU A 57 10.61 -4.91 6.61
N THR A 58 10.61 -5.94 7.46
CA THR A 58 11.83 -6.66 7.78
C THR A 58 12.30 -7.46 6.57
N LYS A 59 13.62 -7.64 6.42
CA LYS A 59 14.19 -8.44 5.32
C LYS A 59 13.55 -9.83 5.15
N PRO A 60 13.30 -10.62 6.22
CA PRO A 60 12.63 -11.91 6.06
C PRO A 60 11.21 -11.81 5.48
N VAL A 61 10.47 -10.75 5.82
CA VAL A 61 9.12 -10.51 5.28
C VAL A 61 9.21 -10.10 3.82
N HIS A 62 10.11 -9.17 3.48
CA HIS A 62 10.39 -8.78 2.10
C HIS A 62 10.75 -10.00 1.23
N ASP A 63 11.71 -10.81 1.67
CA ASP A 63 12.18 -11.98 0.92
C ASP A 63 11.02 -12.97 0.69
N ALA A 64 10.13 -13.14 1.68
CA ALA A 64 8.91 -13.93 1.53
C ALA A 64 7.93 -13.34 0.48
N MET A 65 7.76 -12.02 0.41
CA MET A 65 6.91 -11.37 -0.60
C MET A 65 7.48 -11.56 -2.02
N VAL A 66 8.80 -11.44 -2.18
CA VAL A 66 9.47 -11.68 -3.46
C VAL A 66 9.36 -13.15 -3.90
N MET A 67 9.46 -14.09 -2.96
CA MET A 67 9.22 -15.51 -3.25
C MET A 67 7.76 -15.77 -3.64
N ALA A 68 6.80 -15.13 -2.97
CA ALA A 68 5.38 -15.28 -3.26
C ALA A 68 4.98 -14.79 -4.68
N LEU A 69 5.74 -13.88 -5.30
CA LEU A 69 5.55 -13.53 -6.73
C LEU A 69 5.72 -14.73 -7.67
N GLN A 70 6.46 -15.76 -7.24
CA GLN A 70 6.76 -16.96 -8.03
C GLN A 70 5.86 -18.15 -7.67
N GLU A 71 5.22 -18.13 -6.51
CA GLU A 71 4.37 -19.20 -5.99
C GLU A 71 2.90 -18.99 -6.32
N ASP A 72 2.16 -20.06 -6.63
CA ASP A 72 0.72 -19.97 -6.89
C ASP A 72 -0.07 -19.65 -5.61
N THR A 73 -0.77 -18.52 -5.63
CA THR A 73 -1.66 -18.10 -4.54
C THR A 73 -3.05 -18.67 -4.76
N THR A 74 -3.68 -19.17 -3.70
CA THR A 74 -5.07 -19.63 -3.72
C THR A 74 -6.04 -18.53 -3.31
N GLU A 75 -7.28 -18.59 -3.78
CA GLU A 75 -8.35 -17.63 -3.40
C GLU A 75 -8.62 -17.62 -1.89
N GLU A 76 -8.44 -18.76 -1.22
CA GLU A 76 -8.58 -18.91 0.24
C GLU A 76 -7.55 -18.06 1.01
N ALA A 77 -6.35 -17.89 0.46
CA ALA A 77 -5.33 -17.03 1.04
C ALA A 77 -5.72 -15.54 0.93
N GLU A 78 -6.34 -15.11 -0.18
CA GLU A 78 -6.78 -13.72 -0.38
C GLU A 78 -7.86 -13.32 0.65
N GLU A 79 -8.88 -14.15 0.88
CA GLU A 79 -9.95 -13.84 1.85
C GLU A 79 -9.44 -13.79 3.31
N THR A 80 -8.43 -14.61 3.62
CA THR A 80 -7.78 -14.58 4.94
C THR A 80 -7.08 -13.23 5.18
N LEU A 81 -6.37 -12.71 4.17
CA LEU A 81 -5.72 -11.39 4.24
C LEU A 81 -6.75 -10.26 4.37
N LEU A 82 -7.84 -10.34 3.61
CA LEU A 82 -8.95 -9.38 3.69
C LEU A 82 -9.59 -9.35 5.07
N THR A 83 -9.81 -10.53 5.66
CA THR A 83 -10.35 -10.65 7.01
C THR A 83 -9.42 -9.98 8.03
N LEU A 84 -8.11 -10.26 7.98
CA LEU A 84 -7.12 -9.63 8.86
C LEU A 84 -7.15 -8.09 8.74
N LEU A 85 -7.16 -7.57 7.51
CA LEU A 85 -7.20 -6.12 7.27
C LEU A 85 -8.49 -5.48 7.82
N ARG A 86 -9.64 -6.12 7.62
CA ARG A 86 -10.93 -5.62 8.12
C ARG A 86 -11.02 -5.65 9.65
N GLU A 87 -10.38 -6.61 10.30
CA GLU A 87 -10.40 -6.74 11.75
C GLU A 87 -9.48 -5.74 12.46
N ASP A 88 -8.29 -5.52 11.91
CA ASP A 88 -7.26 -4.63 12.47
C ASP A 88 -7.51 -3.16 12.10
N ILE A 89 -8.03 -2.87 10.90
CA ILE A 89 -8.31 -1.49 10.45
C ILE A 89 -9.74 -1.11 10.84
N LYS A 90 -9.88 -0.47 12.01
CA LYS A 90 -11.15 0.07 12.52
C LYS A 90 -11.15 1.62 12.59
N PRO A 91 -12.21 2.28 12.10
CA PRO A 91 -13.36 1.76 11.33
C PRO A 91 -13.01 1.33 9.90
N THR A 92 -13.86 0.53 9.27
CA THR A 92 -13.72 0.01 7.89
C THR A 92 -13.53 1.12 6.85
N GLU A 93 -14.04 2.32 7.13
CA GLU A 93 -13.83 3.53 6.33
C GLU A 93 -12.34 3.89 6.16
N LYS A 94 -11.48 3.46 7.08
CA LYS A 94 -10.03 3.64 6.98
C LYS A 94 -9.35 2.66 6.01
N LEU A 95 -10.04 1.64 5.51
CA LEU A 95 -9.47 0.75 4.48
C LEU A 95 -9.10 1.49 3.21
N ILE A 96 -9.77 2.61 2.92
CA ILE A 96 -9.44 3.50 1.79
C ILE A 96 -8.02 4.07 1.86
N LEU A 97 -7.42 4.12 3.06
CA LEU A 97 -6.05 4.60 3.23
C LEU A 97 -5.03 3.69 2.53
N LEU A 98 -5.32 2.39 2.36
CA LEU A 98 -4.39 1.45 1.69
C LEU A 98 -4.22 1.75 0.19
N PRO A 99 -5.27 1.83 -0.65
CA PRO A 99 -5.09 2.24 -2.04
C PRO A 99 -4.65 3.71 -2.19
N GLN A 100 -4.99 4.60 -1.25
CA GLN A 100 -4.47 5.98 -1.24
C GLN A 100 -2.97 6.05 -0.93
N ASP A 101 -2.49 5.14 -0.09
CA ASP A 101 -1.06 4.96 0.19
C ASP A 101 -0.30 4.57 -1.09
N LEU A 102 -0.81 3.62 -1.89
CA LEU A 102 -0.24 3.29 -3.20
C LEU A 102 -0.25 4.47 -4.19
N VAL A 103 -1.31 5.29 -4.22
CA VAL A 103 -1.31 6.52 -5.04
C VAL A 103 -0.15 7.43 -4.63
N THR A 104 0.01 7.62 -3.32
CA THR A 104 1.07 8.49 -2.76
C THR A 104 2.46 7.92 -3.05
N LEU A 105 2.65 6.61 -2.90
CA LEU A 105 3.89 5.92 -3.24
C LEU A 105 4.23 6.09 -4.74
N GLY A 106 3.24 5.91 -5.61
CA GLY A 106 3.38 6.12 -7.05
C GLY A 106 3.83 7.54 -7.39
N LEU A 107 3.37 8.56 -6.69
CA LEU A 107 3.82 9.94 -6.94
C LEU A 107 5.31 10.15 -6.66
N HIS A 108 5.89 9.42 -5.71
CA HIS A 108 7.31 9.53 -5.37
C HIS A 108 8.21 8.74 -6.32
N LEU A 109 7.71 7.62 -6.86
CA LEU A 109 8.56 6.60 -7.51
C LEU A 109 8.21 6.35 -8.98
N GLY A 110 7.08 6.87 -9.44
CA GLY A 110 6.57 6.69 -10.80
C GLY A 110 5.12 6.22 -10.80
N TYR A 111 4.20 7.14 -11.09
CA TYR A 111 2.79 6.83 -11.24
C TYR A 111 2.51 6.59 -12.72
N ASP A 112 2.44 5.31 -13.13
CA ASP A 112 2.13 4.92 -14.50
C ASP A 112 0.79 4.16 -14.61
N ALA A 113 0.45 3.72 -15.81
CA ALA A 113 -0.78 2.97 -16.06
C ALA A 113 -0.84 1.66 -15.26
N ARG A 114 0.29 1.00 -15.00
CA ARG A 114 0.33 -0.28 -14.28
C ARG A 114 0.02 -0.06 -12.81
N THR A 115 0.64 0.95 -12.21
CA THR A 115 0.37 1.39 -10.84
C THR A 115 -1.11 1.77 -10.68
N ARG A 116 -1.68 2.52 -11.63
CA ARG A 116 -3.12 2.89 -11.60
C ARG A 116 -4.05 1.67 -11.59
N VAL A 117 -3.77 0.67 -12.41
CA VAL A 117 -4.59 -0.55 -12.48
C VAL A 117 -4.42 -1.37 -11.20
N LEU A 118 -3.21 -1.46 -10.64
CA LEU A 118 -2.98 -2.09 -9.33
C LEU A 118 -3.82 -1.42 -8.23
N ILE A 119 -3.82 -0.08 -8.17
CA ILE A 119 -4.63 0.68 -7.20
C ILE A 119 -6.11 0.40 -7.39
N LYS A 120 -6.59 0.35 -8.64
CA LYS A 120 -7.99 0.06 -8.97
C LYS A 120 -8.41 -1.33 -8.51
N GLU A 121 -7.58 -2.33 -8.76
CA GLU A 121 -7.85 -3.71 -8.35
C GLU A 121 -7.82 -3.86 -6.83
N LEU A 122 -6.85 -3.24 -6.15
CA LEU A 122 -6.81 -3.20 -4.69
C LEU A 122 -8.07 -2.53 -4.10
N ALA A 123 -8.50 -1.40 -4.66
CA ALA A 123 -9.73 -0.73 -4.24
C ALA A 123 -10.95 -1.64 -4.44
N SER A 124 -11.05 -2.31 -5.59
CA SER A 124 -12.11 -3.27 -5.89
C SER A 124 -12.14 -4.43 -4.88
N THR A 125 -10.98 -5.05 -4.62
CA THR A 125 -10.80 -6.14 -3.65
C THR A 125 -11.20 -5.72 -2.22
N LEU A 126 -10.96 -4.46 -1.85
CA LEU A 126 -11.37 -3.89 -0.56
C LEU A 126 -12.81 -3.35 -0.55
N SER A 127 -13.58 -3.54 -1.63
CA SER A 127 -14.94 -3.01 -1.81
C SER A 127 -15.04 -1.48 -1.70
N ILE A 128 -14.00 -0.78 -2.15
CA ILE A 128 -13.92 0.68 -2.20
C ILE A 128 -14.38 1.15 -3.58
N PRO A 129 -15.39 2.04 -3.67
CA PRO A 129 -15.81 2.61 -4.93
C PRO A 129 -14.69 3.38 -5.64
N TRP A 130 -14.46 3.06 -6.92
CA TRP A 130 -13.38 3.67 -7.71
C TRP A 130 -13.45 5.20 -7.80
N PHE A 131 -14.65 5.79 -7.83
CA PHE A 131 -14.82 7.24 -7.90
C PHE A 131 -14.19 7.98 -6.71
N LEU A 132 -14.03 7.33 -5.55
CA LEU A 132 -13.34 7.91 -4.40
C LEU A 132 -11.84 8.03 -4.66
N MET A 133 -11.26 7.05 -5.36
CA MET A 133 -9.85 7.09 -5.78
C MET A 133 -9.62 8.14 -6.85
N GLU A 134 -10.52 8.25 -7.84
CA GLU A 134 -10.45 9.30 -8.87
C GLU A 134 -10.56 10.71 -8.26
N SER A 135 -11.44 10.87 -7.26
CA SER A 135 -11.58 12.13 -6.53
C SER A 135 -10.30 12.46 -5.74
N PHE A 136 -9.71 11.46 -5.08
CA PHE A 136 -8.46 11.63 -4.33
C PHE A 136 -7.30 12.05 -5.25
N GLU A 137 -7.12 11.35 -6.37
CA GLU A 137 -6.10 11.68 -7.36
C GLU A 137 -6.31 13.08 -7.97
N SER A 138 -7.56 13.43 -8.30
CA SER A 138 -7.91 14.75 -8.81
C SER A 138 -7.56 15.85 -7.82
N ASN A 139 -7.84 15.64 -6.52
CA ASN A 139 -7.47 16.57 -5.46
C ASN A 139 -5.94 16.73 -5.35
N ILE A 140 -5.17 15.65 -5.49
CA ILE A 140 -3.70 15.73 -5.48
C ILE A 140 -3.19 16.55 -6.67
N VAL A 141 -3.70 16.29 -7.87
CA VAL A 141 -3.33 17.05 -9.07
C VAL A 141 -3.65 18.54 -8.88
N GLN A 142 -4.81 18.88 -8.31
CA GLN A 142 -5.17 20.26 -8.01
C GLN A 142 -4.23 20.90 -6.98
N MET A 143 -3.86 20.19 -5.91
CA MET A 143 -2.91 20.69 -4.91
C MET A 143 -1.53 20.96 -5.52
N ILE A 144 -1.03 20.05 -6.34
CA ILE A 144 0.27 20.21 -7.02
C ILE A 144 0.20 21.38 -8.02
N SER A 145 -0.86 21.45 -8.82
CA SER A 145 -1.04 22.52 -9.81
C SER A 145 -1.14 23.89 -9.15
N GLY A 146 -1.91 24.00 -8.07
CA GLY A 146 -2.04 25.25 -7.31
C GLY A 146 -0.75 25.68 -6.62
N TYR A 147 0.11 24.73 -6.23
CA TYR A 147 1.45 25.04 -5.73
C TYR A 147 2.34 25.63 -6.85
N CYS A 148 2.35 25.01 -8.03
CA CYS A 148 3.13 25.48 -9.18
C CYS A 148 2.66 26.84 -9.72
N GLU A 149 1.40 27.22 -9.56
CA GLU A 149 0.88 28.54 -9.93
C GLU A 149 1.21 29.64 -8.90
N SER A 150 1.65 29.25 -7.70
CA SER A 150 1.98 30.17 -6.60
C SER A 150 3.48 30.49 -6.45
N GLU A 151 4.32 29.85 -7.26
CA GLU A 151 5.77 30.13 -7.42
C GLU A 151 6.05 31.02 -8.63
#